data_AF-A0AAD5LR16-F1
#
_entry.id   AF-A0AAD5LR16-F1
#
_cell.length_a   1.000
_cell.length_b   1.000
_cell.length_c   1.000
_cell.angle_alpha   90.00
_cell.angle_beta   90.00
_cell.angle_gamma   90.00
#
_symmetry.space_group_name_H-M   'P 1'
#
loop_
_entity.id
_entity.type
_entity.pdbx_description
1 polymer ?
#
loop_
_entity_poly.entity_id
_entity_poly.type
_entity_poly.pdbx_seq_one_letter_code
_entity_poly.pdbx_strand_id
1 'polypeptide(L)'
;MESGAGVSLSRRGFSSLAQIPSDVVERVERDHGARGGYVLSLAQNRLTRIDDMYIFRHVVELDLSGNMLRSLDGLEALTWLERLNVSQNALTTLDAVAAMPQLRELLVAENDLVQLDAVAALHSLAVLDASSNNVAAHRL
;
A
#
# COMPACT_ATOMS: atom_id res chain seq x y z
N MET A 1 19.81 11.27 2.59
CA MET A 1 18.81 10.22 2.33
C MET A 1 18.23 10.55 0.98
N GLU A 2 18.55 9.72 0.00
CA GLU A 2 18.37 10.03 -1.42
C GLU A 2 16.90 10.32 -1.71
N SER A 3 16.63 11.47 -2.33
CA SER A 3 15.31 11.82 -2.84
C SER A 3 15.01 10.87 -4.01
N GLY A 4 14.41 9.72 -3.72
CA GLY A 4 13.81 8.87 -4.74
C GLY A 4 12.83 9.67 -5.59
N ALA A 5 12.71 9.32 -6.87
CA ALA A 5 11.67 9.87 -7.71
C ALA A 5 10.30 9.52 -7.10
N GLY A 6 9.39 10.48 -7.04
CA GLY A 6 8.08 10.26 -6.43
C GLY A 6 6.98 11.04 -7.11
N VAL A 7 5.77 10.50 -7.06
CA VAL A 7 4.56 11.18 -7.51
C VAL A 7 3.48 11.11 -6.45
N SER A 8 2.86 12.26 -6.17
CA SER A 8 1.66 12.34 -5.37
C SER A 8 0.44 12.56 -6.28
N LEU A 9 -0.49 11.64 -6.17
CA LEU A 9 -1.80 11.59 -6.80
C LEU A 9 -2.92 11.65 -5.77
N SER A 10 -2.62 12.20 -4.59
CA SER A 10 -3.53 12.27 -3.46
C SER A 10 -4.68 13.26 -3.70
N ARG A 11 -5.85 13.02 -3.10
CA ARG A 11 -7.02 13.94 -3.16
C ARG A 11 -7.51 14.28 -4.58
N ARG A 12 -7.37 13.35 -5.53
CA ARG A 12 -7.86 13.52 -6.91
C ARG A 12 -9.25 12.95 -7.14
N GLY A 13 -9.77 12.18 -6.17
CA GLY A 13 -11.08 11.54 -6.26
C GLY A 13 -11.09 10.25 -7.08
N PHE A 14 -9.92 9.64 -7.31
CA PHE A 14 -9.82 8.37 -8.04
C PHE A 14 -10.56 7.26 -7.30
N SER A 15 -11.33 6.46 -8.04
CA SER A 15 -12.11 5.33 -7.54
C SER A 15 -11.56 3.96 -7.98
N SER A 16 -10.69 3.97 -9.01
CA SER A 16 -9.88 2.85 -9.47
C SER A 16 -8.60 3.40 -10.11
N LEU A 17 -7.54 2.57 -10.20
CA LEU A 17 -6.28 2.95 -10.84
C LEU A 17 -6.43 3.24 -12.34
N ALA A 18 -7.45 2.70 -13.01
CA ALA A 18 -7.74 3.00 -14.42
C ALA A 18 -8.07 4.49 -14.68
N GLN A 19 -8.38 5.27 -13.63
CA GLN A 19 -8.61 6.71 -13.74
C GLN A 19 -7.33 7.53 -13.67
N ILE A 20 -6.19 6.91 -13.35
CA ILE A 20 -4.90 7.59 -13.33
C ILE A 20 -4.54 7.93 -14.78
N PRO A 21 -4.21 9.21 -15.08
CA PRO A 21 -3.83 9.61 -16.42
C PRO A 21 -2.61 8.83 -16.94
N SER A 22 -2.66 8.41 -18.21
CA SER A 22 -1.61 7.58 -18.82
C SER A 22 -0.26 8.28 -18.88
N ASP A 23 -0.21 9.60 -18.98
CA ASP A 23 1.03 10.37 -18.93
C ASP A 23 1.72 10.28 -17.57
N VAL A 24 0.95 10.14 -16.49
CA VAL A 24 1.49 9.91 -15.15
C VAL A 24 2.02 8.49 -15.03
N VAL A 25 1.26 7.51 -15.54
CA VAL A 25 1.70 6.11 -15.61
C VAL A 25 3.03 6.00 -16.37
N GLU A 26 3.11 6.57 -17.58
CA GLU A 26 4.33 6.58 -18.38
C GLU A 26 5.50 7.26 -17.66
N ARG A 27 5.24 8.32 -16.88
CA ARG A 27 6.29 8.98 -16.11
C ARG A 27 6.81 8.09 -14.99
N VAL A 28 5.93 7.39 -14.28
CA VAL A 28 6.31 6.40 -13.25
C VAL A 28 7.07 5.24 -13.89
N GLU A 29 6.64 4.81 -15.07
CA GLU A 29 7.28 3.72 -15.81
C GLU A 29 8.63 4.13 -16.44
N ARG A 30 8.83 5.39 -16.82
CA ARG A 30 10.11 5.82 -17.37
C ARG A 30 11.15 6.09 -16.30
N ASP A 31 10.71 6.55 -15.14
CA ASP A 31 11.57 6.92 -14.02
C ASP A 31 11.89 5.75 -13.10
N HIS A 32 11.91 4.53 -13.66
CA HIS A 32 12.21 3.28 -12.98
C HIS A 32 13.55 3.36 -12.23
N GLY A 33 13.49 3.79 -10.97
CA GLY A 33 14.54 3.68 -9.98
C GLY A 33 15.94 3.92 -10.53
N ALA A 34 16.23 5.14 -10.99
CA ALA A 34 17.60 5.60 -11.02
C ALA A 34 18.10 5.68 -9.56
N ARG A 35 18.54 4.54 -9.02
CA ARG A 35 19.22 4.31 -7.75
C ARG A 35 18.45 4.55 -6.44
N GLY A 36 17.31 5.25 -6.44
CA GLY A 36 16.65 5.69 -5.20
C GLY A 36 15.27 5.08 -4.83
N GLY A 37 14.74 4.12 -5.59
CA GLY A 37 13.37 3.61 -5.42
C GLY A 37 12.29 4.64 -5.78
N TYR A 38 11.08 4.18 -6.13
CA TYR A 38 9.96 5.05 -6.50
C TYR A 38 8.91 5.18 -5.39
N VAL A 39 8.48 6.41 -5.08
CA VAL A 39 7.46 6.71 -4.07
C VAL A 39 6.14 7.09 -4.75
N LEU A 40 5.06 6.38 -4.43
CA LEU A 40 3.72 6.65 -4.97
C LEU A 40 2.74 6.93 -3.83
N SER A 41 2.14 8.12 -3.81
CA SER A 41 1.00 8.41 -2.92
C SER A 41 -0.30 8.53 -3.72
N LEU A 42 -1.27 7.71 -3.35
CA LEU A 42 -2.66 7.68 -3.80
C LEU A 42 -3.61 7.98 -2.63
N ALA A 43 -3.10 8.62 -1.58
CA ALA A 43 -3.85 8.89 -0.36
C ALA A 43 -5.09 9.77 -0.60
N GLN A 44 -6.10 9.61 0.25
CA GLN A 44 -7.29 10.45 0.30
C GLN A 44 -8.02 10.54 -1.04
N ASN A 45 -8.06 9.41 -1.75
CA ASN A 45 -8.89 9.20 -2.92
C ASN A 45 -10.17 8.45 -2.50
N ARG A 46 -10.79 7.73 -3.42
CA ARG A 46 -12.01 6.94 -3.20
C ARG A 46 -11.83 5.52 -3.73
N LEU A 47 -10.59 5.02 -3.72
CA LEU A 47 -10.26 3.72 -4.26
C LEU A 47 -11.01 2.64 -3.48
N THR A 48 -11.74 1.80 -4.19
CA THR A 48 -12.50 0.68 -3.58
C THR A 48 -11.86 -0.68 -3.85
N ARG A 49 -10.91 -0.72 -4.79
CA ARG A 49 -10.20 -1.91 -5.26
C ARG A 49 -8.85 -1.49 -5.83
N ILE A 50 -7.98 -2.47 -5.96
CA ILE A 50 -6.66 -2.32 -6.56
C ILE A 50 -6.64 -3.25 -7.77
N ASP A 51 -6.66 -2.65 -8.96
CA ASP A 51 -6.56 -3.37 -10.24
C ASP A 51 -5.30 -2.89 -10.97
N ASP A 52 -4.70 -3.74 -11.82
CA ASP A 52 -3.60 -3.37 -12.71
C ASP A 52 -2.35 -2.76 -12.02
N MET A 53 -2.12 -3.08 -10.74
CA MET A 53 -1.00 -2.55 -9.97
C MET A 53 0.37 -3.02 -10.48
N TYR A 54 0.42 -4.03 -11.36
CA TYR A 54 1.66 -4.51 -12.00
C TYR A 54 2.41 -3.40 -12.76
N ILE A 55 1.71 -2.35 -13.18
CA ILE A 55 2.25 -1.13 -13.81
C ILE A 55 3.25 -0.43 -12.87
N PHE A 56 3.01 -0.52 -11.56
CA PHE A 56 3.78 0.15 -10.52
C PHE A 56 4.74 -0.80 -9.78
N ARG A 57 5.16 -1.91 -10.40
CA ARG A 57 6.01 -2.97 -9.77
C ARG A 57 7.35 -2.52 -9.17
N HIS A 58 7.82 -1.32 -9.51
CA HIS A 58 9.08 -0.74 -9.01
C HIS A 58 8.89 0.24 -7.84
N VAL A 59 7.65 0.41 -7.36
CA VAL A 59 7.35 1.22 -6.17
C VAL A 59 7.95 0.56 -4.93
N VAL A 60 8.66 1.37 -4.13
CA VAL A 60 9.24 0.97 -2.84
C VAL A 60 8.46 1.55 -1.66
N GLU A 61 7.78 2.68 -1.86
CA GLU A 61 6.90 3.29 -0.85
C GLU A 61 5.54 3.60 -1.46
N LEU A 62 4.49 3.03 -0.89
CA LEU A 62 3.12 3.18 -1.36
C LEU A 62 2.22 3.69 -0.22
N ASP A 63 1.56 4.82 -0.49
CA ASP A 63 0.58 5.40 0.41
C ASP A 63 -0.81 5.36 -0.21
N LEU A 64 -1.65 4.48 0.32
CA LEU A 64 -3.06 4.27 0.00
C LEU A 64 -3.99 4.71 1.13
N SER A 65 -3.48 5.52 2.08
CA SER A 65 -4.27 5.91 3.25
C SER A 65 -5.50 6.75 2.90
N GLY A 66 -6.57 6.66 3.69
CA GLY A 66 -7.78 7.46 3.48
C GLY A 66 -8.53 7.10 2.19
N ASN A 67 -8.59 5.81 1.84
CA ASN A 67 -9.38 5.29 0.73
C ASN A 67 -10.57 4.46 1.25
N MET A 68 -11.19 3.65 0.40
CA MET A 68 -12.35 2.80 0.74
C MET A 68 -12.04 1.32 0.44
N LEU A 69 -10.78 0.93 0.59
CA LEU A 69 -10.31 -0.42 0.30
C LEU A 69 -10.84 -1.40 1.36
N ARG A 70 -11.25 -2.59 0.91
CA ARG A 70 -11.71 -3.69 1.79
C ARG A 70 -10.80 -4.90 1.78
N SER A 71 -10.00 -5.05 0.72
CA SER A 71 -8.90 -5.99 0.63
C SER A 71 -7.69 -5.30 -0.02
N LEU A 72 -6.55 -5.97 0.07
CA LEU A 72 -5.30 -5.57 -0.57
C LEU A 72 -4.97 -6.45 -1.79
N ASP A 73 -5.95 -7.22 -2.26
CA ASP A 73 -5.80 -8.07 -3.45
C ASP A 73 -5.38 -7.20 -4.63
N GLY A 74 -4.42 -7.69 -5.42
CA GLY A 74 -3.79 -6.95 -6.51
C GLY A 74 -2.47 -6.28 -6.13
N LEU A 75 -2.10 -6.20 -4.84
CA LEU A 75 -0.79 -5.70 -4.41
C LEU A 75 0.33 -6.75 -4.44
N GLU A 76 0.03 -8.02 -4.72
CA GLU A 76 0.99 -9.13 -4.65
C GLU A 76 2.15 -8.98 -5.65
N ALA A 77 1.96 -8.19 -6.70
CA ALA A 77 3.00 -7.88 -7.68
C ALA A 77 4.07 -6.90 -7.16
N LEU A 78 3.84 -6.21 -6.04
CA LEU A 78 4.74 -5.20 -5.48
C LEU A 78 5.80 -5.83 -4.57
N THR A 79 6.61 -6.73 -5.12
CA THR A 79 7.62 -7.50 -4.36
C THR A 79 8.79 -6.66 -3.83
N TRP A 80 8.93 -5.42 -4.31
CA TRP A 80 9.98 -4.46 -3.93
C TRP A 80 9.54 -3.47 -2.85
N LEU A 81 8.29 -3.58 -2.38
CA LEU A 81 7.72 -2.63 -1.45
C LEU A 81 8.40 -2.73 -0.08
N GLU A 82 8.92 -1.60 0.41
CA GLU A 82 9.54 -1.47 1.74
C GLU A 82 8.62 -0.74 2.73
N ARG A 83 7.79 0.20 2.26
CA ARG A 83 6.81 0.91 3.10
C ARG A 83 5.43 0.88 2.49
N LEU A 84 4.45 0.50 3.28
CA LEU A 84 3.04 0.50 2.91
C LEU A 84 2.21 1.22 3.97
N ASN A 85 1.48 2.25 3.56
CA ASN A 85 0.46 2.87 4.37
C ASN A 85 -0.93 2.63 3.77
N VAL A 86 -1.77 1.90 4.48
CA VAL A 86 -3.17 1.63 4.12
C VAL A 86 -4.10 2.03 5.26
N SER A 87 -3.66 2.95 6.12
CA SER A 87 -4.45 3.44 7.24
C SER A 87 -5.72 4.16 6.76
N GLN A 88 -6.76 4.25 7.59
CA GLN A 88 -8.03 4.89 7.23
C GLN A 88 -8.65 4.27 5.95
N ASN A 89 -8.80 2.94 5.97
CA ASN A 89 -9.55 2.17 4.97
C ASN A 89 -10.61 1.32 5.70
N ALA A 90 -11.18 0.31 5.03
CA ALA A 90 -12.15 -0.63 5.61
C ALA A 90 -11.65 -2.07 5.48
N LEU A 91 -10.34 -2.28 5.68
CA LEU A 91 -9.70 -3.59 5.57
C LEU A 91 -10.13 -4.49 6.72
N THR A 92 -10.42 -5.75 6.41
CA THR A 92 -10.76 -6.79 7.41
C THR A 92 -9.71 -7.89 7.50
N THR A 93 -8.86 -8.03 6.49
CA THR A 93 -7.72 -8.95 6.43
C THR A 93 -6.50 -8.27 5.84
N LEU A 94 -5.33 -8.89 6.01
CA LEU A 94 -4.05 -8.42 5.47
C LEU A 94 -3.35 -9.48 4.62
N ASP A 95 -4.05 -10.53 4.17
CA ASP A 95 -3.40 -11.73 3.62
C ASP A 95 -2.44 -11.44 2.45
N ALA A 96 -2.76 -10.45 1.60
CA ALA A 96 -1.92 -10.05 0.48
C ALA A 96 -0.52 -9.55 0.90
N VAL A 97 -0.33 -9.03 2.12
CA VAL A 97 0.99 -8.55 2.58
C VAL A 97 2.02 -9.67 2.68
N ALA A 98 1.58 -10.94 2.80
CA ALA A 98 2.49 -12.08 2.83
C ALA A 98 3.33 -12.21 1.53
N ALA A 99 2.91 -11.59 0.43
CA ALA A 99 3.66 -11.53 -0.82
C ALA A 99 4.75 -10.44 -0.87
N MET A 100 4.94 -9.66 0.20
CA MET A 100 5.84 -8.49 0.25
C MET A 100 7.01 -8.73 1.24
N PRO A 101 7.98 -9.60 0.91
CA PRO A 101 9.02 -10.02 1.86
C PRO A 101 10.01 -8.90 2.25
N GLN A 102 10.05 -7.81 1.48
CA GLN A 102 10.92 -6.66 1.73
C GLN A 102 10.26 -5.60 2.61
N LEU A 103 9.00 -5.78 3.03
CA LEU A 103 8.27 -4.78 3.79
C LEU A 103 8.91 -4.55 5.16
N ARG A 104 9.27 -3.30 5.44
CA ARG A 104 9.92 -2.83 6.68
C ARG A 104 9.00 -1.99 7.53
N GLU A 105 8.05 -1.31 6.90
CA GLU A 105 7.07 -0.46 7.57
C GLU A 105 5.67 -0.73 7.02
N LEU A 106 4.75 -1.06 7.92
CA LEU A 106 3.36 -1.32 7.61
C LEU A 106 2.46 -0.50 8.54
N LEU A 107 1.71 0.44 7.96
CA LEU A 107 0.75 1.27 8.67
C LEU A 107 -0.66 0.87 8.23
N VAL A 108 -1.42 0.28 9.15
CA VAL A 108 -2.77 -0.25 8.93
C VAL A 108 -3.78 0.33 9.92
N ALA A 109 -3.44 1.46 10.55
CA ALA A 109 -4.27 2.08 11.58
C ALA A 109 -5.65 2.48 11.04
N GLU A 110 -6.66 2.53 11.91
CA GLU A 110 -8.03 2.93 11.53
C GLU A 110 -8.59 2.07 10.38
N ASN A 111 -8.61 0.76 10.59
CA ASN A 111 -9.25 -0.24 9.74
C ASN A 111 -10.15 -1.16 10.60
N ASP A 112 -10.76 -2.17 9.99
CA ASP A 112 -11.66 -3.13 10.64
C ASP A 112 -10.98 -4.50 10.87
N LEU A 113 -9.65 -4.54 11.02
CA LEU A 113 -8.89 -5.78 11.18
C LEU A 113 -9.21 -6.45 12.52
N VAL A 114 -9.42 -7.77 12.49
CA VAL A 114 -9.69 -8.59 13.69
C VAL A 114 -8.49 -9.44 14.13
N GLN A 115 -7.57 -9.70 13.21
CA GLN A 115 -6.37 -10.50 13.40
C GLN A 115 -5.23 -9.99 12.52
N LEU A 116 -3.99 -10.33 12.86
CA LEU A 116 -2.78 -9.88 12.18
C LEU A 116 -1.87 -11.04 11.77
N ASP A 117 -2.40 -12.25 11.60
CA ASP A 117 -1.61 -13.46 11.36
C ASP A 117 -0.70 -13.35 10.13
N ALA A 118 -1.16 -12.65 9.08
CA ALA A 118 -0.38 -12.40 7.86
C ALA A 118 0.94 -11.65 8.12
N VAL A 119 1.02 -10.87 9.20
CA VAL A 119 2.25 -10.16 9.60
C VAL A 119 3.37 -11.12 9.97
N ALA A 120 3.05 -12.35 10.40
CA ALA A 120 4.07 -13.35 10.73
C ALA A 120 4.94 -13.76 9.53
N ALA A 121 4.47 -13.54 8.29
CA ALA A 121 5.25 -13.76 7.07
C ALA A 121 6.26 -12.63 6.77
N LEU A 122 6.17 -11.48 7.45
CA LEU A 122 6.95 -10.28 7.18
C LEU A 122 8.23 -10.25 8.02
N HIS A 123 9.21 -11.09 7.65
CA HIS A 123 10.47 -11.26 8.39
C HIS A 123 11.33 -9.99 8.47
N SER A 124 11.13 -9.04 7.55
CA SER A 124 11.88 -7.78 7.49
C SER A 124 11.18 -6.62 8.20
N LEU A 125 10.00 -6.84 8.77
CA LEU A 125 9.17 -5.78 9.34
C LEU A 125 9.79 -5.22 10.61
N ALA A 126 10.05 -3.92 10.61
CA ALA A 126 10.62 -3.18 11.74
C ALA A 126 9.57 -2.30 12.43
N VAL A 127 8.58 -1.82 11.67
CA VAL A 127 7.55 -0.89 12.16
C VAL A 127 6.18 -1.40 11.75
N LEU A 128 5.30 -1.54 12.74
CA LEU A 128 3.88 -1.86 12.56
C LEU A 128 3.04 -0.89 13.38
N ASP A 129 2.13 -0.18 12.72
CA ASP A 129 1.04 0.53 13.39
C ASP A 129 -0.29 -0.12 13.00
N ALA A 130 -0.92 -0.79 13.96
CA ALA A 130 -2.25 -1.37 13.84
C ALA A 130 -3.24 -0.76 14.83
N SER A 131 -2.98 0.47 15.30
CA SER A 131 -3.87 1.19 16.20
C SER A 131 -5.27 1.38 15.61
N SER A 132 -6.27 1.55 16.47
CA SER A 132 -7.67 1.78 16.04
C SER A 132 -8.22 0.72 15.07
N ASN A 133 -7.85 -0.55 15.31
CA ASN A 133 -8.45 -1.72 14.69
C ASN A 133 -9.22 -2.53 15.75
N ASN A 134 -9.88 -3.61 15.34
CA ASN A 134 -10.59 -4.53 16.22
C ASN A 134 -9.76 -5.80 16.55
N VAL A 135 -8.43 -5.68 16.51
CA VAL A 135 -7.52 -6.75 16.88
C VAL A 135 -7.65 -6.97 18.39
N ALA A 136 -8.03 -8.17 18.81
CA ALA A 136 -8.28 -8.56 20.21
C ALA A 136 -9.71 -8.39 20.78
N ALA A 137 -10.76 -8.68 19.99
CA ALA A 137 -12.09 -9.01 20.54
C ALA A 137 -12.34 -10.53 20.78
N HIS A 138 -11.53 -11.44 20.21
CA HIS A 138 -11.60 -12.87 20.53
C HIS A 138 -10.59 -13.24 21.63
N ARG A 139 -11.06 -13.16 22.89
CA ARG A 139 -10.40 -13.81 24.02
C ARG A 139 -10.41 -15.33 23.83
N LEU A 140 -9.29 -15.95 24.23
CA LEU A 140 -9.08 -17.37 24.48
C LEU A 140 -10.27 -18.05 25.17
#